data_AF-A0A527YYK3-F1
#
_entry.id   AF-A0A527YYK3-F1
#
_cell.length_a   1.000
_cell.length_b   1.000
_cell.length_c   1.000
_cell.angle_alpha   90.00
_cell.angle_beta   90.00
_cell.angle_gamma   90.00
#
_symmetry.space_group_name_H-M   'P 1'
#
loop_
_entity.id
_entity.type
_entity.pdbx_description
1 polymer ?
#
loop_
_entity_poly.entity_id
_entity_poly.type
_entity_poly.pdbx_seq_one_letter_code
_entity_poly.pdbx_strand_id
1 'polypeptide(L)'
;METLIGPAAKATESLVRLDERLAQSPVSDGWIERMNFHDAVAAMWIEGELVHLEDLVCRDAEMDQRTPTHELTLAHTVVRKRRRILSQARDWALGREGLRELTGRGSASAAPAESCREGEGEAAADPADPWDET
;
A
#
# COMPACT_ATOMS: atom_id res chain seq x y z
N MET A 1 -10.65 -24.76 25.09
CA MET A 1 -11.64 -24.30 24.08
C MET A 1 -12.81 -23.56 24.74
N GLU A 2 -13.33 -24.03 25.88
CA GLU A 2 -14.40 -23.36 26.64
C GLU A 2 -14.12 -21.88 26.98
N THR A 3 -12.87 -21.52 27.27
CA THR A 3 -12.45 -20.14 27.58
C THR A 3 -12.56 -19.16 26.39
N LEU A 4 -12.59 -19.66 25.15
CA LEU A 4 -12.68 -18.83 23.94
C LEU A 4 -14.12 -18.66 23.43
N ILE A 5 -15.04 -19.54 23.84
CA ILE A 5 -16.43 -19.53 23.33
C ILE A 5 -17.12 -18.20 23.66
N GLY A 6 -17.03 -17.75 24.91
CA GLY A 6 -17.64 -16.50 25.36
C GLY A 6 -17.08 -15.26 24.61
N PRO A 7 -15.76 -15.05 24.58
CA PRO A 7 -15.16 -13.94 23.83
C PRO A 7 -15.45 -13.98 22.33
N ALA A 8 -15.37 -15.16 21.69
CA ALA A 8 -15.65 -15.30 20.26
C ALA A 8 -17.10 -14.94 19.93
N ALA A 9 -18.08 -15.40 20.73
CA ALA A 9 -19.48 -15.07 20.53
C ALA A 9 -19.74 -13.55 20.60
N LYS A 10 -19.13 -12.85 21.57
CA LYS A 10 -19.25 -11.39 21.72
C LYS A 10 -18.63 -10.62 20.55
N ALA A 11 -17.49 -11.08 20.04
CA ALA A 11 -16.85 -10.50 18.86
C ALA A 11 -17.74 -10.68 17.62
N THR A 12 -18.25 -11.90 17.41
CA THR A 12 -19.19 -12.20 16.30
C THR A 12 -20.44 -11.34 16.38
N GLU A 13 -21.07 -11.20 17.55
CA GLU A 13 -22.24 -10.33 17.73
C GLU A 13 -21.93 -8.88 17.32
N SER A 14 -20.77 -8.37 17.72
CA SER A 14 -20.36 -7.00 17.43
C SER A 14 -20.11 -6.78 15.94
N LEU A 15 -19.50 -7.74 15.26
CA LEU A 15 -19.28 -7.72 13.81
C LEU A 15 -20.59 -7.78 13.04
N VAL A 16 -21.49 -8.71 13.38
CA VAL A 16 -22.81 -8.82 12.73
C VAL A 16 -23.61 -7.53 12.88
N ARG A 17 -23.59 -6.91 14.07
CA ARG A 17 -24.27 -5.62 14.30
C ARG A 17 -23.66 -4.49 13.48
N LEU A 18 -22.34 -4.48 13.31
CA LEU A 18 -21.68 -3.49 12.46
C LEU A 18 -22.06 -3.69 10.98
N ASP A 19 -22.02 -4.93 10.49
CA ASP A 19 -22.37 -5.27 9.11
C ASP A 19 -23.81 -4.85 8.78
N GLU A 20 -24.77 -5.16 9.65
CA GLU A 20 -26.17 -4.76 9.47
C GLU A 20 -26.32 -3.23 9.42
N ARG A 21 -25.63 -2.51 10.32
CA ARG A 21 -25.66 -1.04 10.35
C ARG A 21 -25.04 -0.43 9.10
N LEU A 22 -23.96 -1.01 8.59
CA LEU A 22 -23.33 -0.54 7.36
C LEU A 22 -24.21 -0.84 6.15
N ALA A 23 -24.80 -2.04 6.06
CA ALA A 23 -25.70 -2.41 4.96
C ALA A 23 -26.89 -1.45 4.83
N GLN A 24 -27.40 -0.94 5.96
CA GLN A 24 -28.54 0.00 5.97
C GLN A 24 -28.13 1.47 5.82
N SER A 25 -26.83 1.79 5.81
CA SER A 25 -26.33 3.17 5.88
C SER A 25 -26.05 3.77 4.50
N PRO A 26 -26.44 5.03 4.24
CA PRO A 26 -26.12 5.72 2.99
C PRO A 26 -24.64 6.12 2.87
N VAL A 27 -23.83 5.94 3.93
CA VAL A 27 -22.40 6.30 3.96
C VAL A 27 -21.47 5.08 4.05
N SER A 28 -22.00 3.88 3.78
CA SER A 28 -21.26 2.61 3.85
C SER A 28 -20.01 2.61 2.97
N ASP A 29 -20.14 3.03 1.71
CA ASP A 29 -19.01 3.10 0.77
C ASP A 29 -17.93 4.05 1.28
N GLY A 30 -18.31 5.23 1.76
CA GLY A 30 -17.37 6.18 2.34
C GLY A 30 -16.71 5.68 3.62
N TRP A 31 -17.38 4.84 4.40
CA TRP A 31 -16.78 4.17 5.56
C TRP A 31 -15.75 3.14 5.13
N ILE A 32 -16.06 2.29 4.15
CA ILE A 32 -15.14 1.28 3.61
C ILE A 32 -13.88 1.95 3.06
N GLU A 33 -14.04 3.03 2.28
CA GLU A 33 -12.91 3.78 1.71
C GLU A 33 -11.98 4.32 2.81
N ARG A 34 -12.52 4.96 3.85
CA ARG A 34 -11.70 5.44 4.99
C ARG A 34 -11.03 4.30 5.75
N MET A 35 -11.71 3.17 5.89
CA MET A 35 -11.14 2.00 6.58
C MET A 35 -9.94 1.41 5.86
N ASN A 36 -9.88 1.45 4.52
CA ASN A 36 -8.70 1.00 3.77
C ASN A 36 -7.44 1.78 4.15
N PHE A 37 -7.56 3.10 4.34
CA PHE A 37 -6.45 3.94 4.77
C PHE A 37 -6.04 3.69 6.22
N HIS A 38 -7.02 3.59 7.13
CA HIS A 38 -6.72 3.28 8.54
C HIS A 38 -6.08 1.90 8.72
N ASP A 39 -6.53 0.90 7.97
CA ASP A 39 -5.93 -0.43 7.97
C ASP A 39 -4.48 -0.40 7.43
N ALA A 40 -4.23 0.36 6.37
CA ALA A 40 -2.86 0.52 5.85
C ALA A 40 -1.92 1.19 6.87
N VAL A 41 -2.36 2.26 7.53
CA VAL A 41 -1.58 2.92 8.60
C VAL A 41 -1.33 1.96 9.77
N ALA A 42 -2.33 1.19 10.17
CA ALA A 42 -2.18 0.18 11.22
C ALA A 42 -1.22 -0.95 10.82
N ALA A 43 -1.24 -1.37 9.55
CA ALA A 43 -0.30 -2.36 9.02
C ALA A 43 1.14 -1.83 9.06
N MET A 44 1.38 -0.59 8.63
CA MET A 44 2.71 0.03 8.71
C MET A 44 3.20 0.14 10.16
N TRP A 45 2.30 0.49 11.09
CA TRP A 45 2.63 0.54 12.51
C TRP A 45 3.12 -0.82 13.06
N ILE A 46 2.50 -1.93 12.61
CA ILE A 46 2.94 -3.28 12.98
C ILE A 46 4.33 -3.59 12.43
N GLU A 47 4.64 -3.13 11.23
CA GLU A 47 5.97 -3.25 10.61
C GLU A 47 7.02 -2.32 11.24
N GLY A 48 6.60 -1.40 12.12
CA GLY A 48 7.46 -0.43 12.80
C GLY A 48 7.65 0.89 12.06
N GLU A 49 6.88 1.12 10.99
CA GLU A 49 6.95 2.32 10.17
C GLU A 49 5.81 3.30 10.51
N LEU A 50 6.11 4.60 10.38
CA LEU A 50 5.15 5.67 10.61
C LEU A 50 4.76 6.33 9.30
N VAL A 51 3.47 6.28 8.97
CA VAL A 51 2.92 6.93 7.78
C VAL A 51 1.78 7.84 8.20
N HIS A 52 1.82 9.09 7.76
CA HIS A 52 0.75 10.06 7.96
C HIS A 52 -0.45 9.73 7.07
N LEU A 53 -1.65 9.75 7.66
CA LEU A 53 -2.89 9.46 6.94
C LEU A 53 -3.10 10.43 5.78
N GLU A 54 -2.90 11.72 6.04
CA GLU A 54 -2.98 12.79 5.05
C GLU A 54 -2.02 12.58 3.86
N ASP A 55 -0.78 12.17 4.10
CA ASP A 55 0.18 11.90 3.03
C ASP A 55 -0.24 10.69 2.19
N LEU A 56 -0.77 9.64 2.83
CA LEU A 56 -1.31 8.47 2.14
C LEU A 56 -2.54 8.80 1.29
N VAL A 57 -3.43 9.66 1.79
CA VAL A 57 -4.59 10.15 1.03
C VAL A 57 -4.16 11.01 -0.15
N CYS A 58 -3.22 11.94 0.04
CA CYS A 58 -2.66 12.74 -1.05
C CYS A 58 -1.99 11.86 -2.10
N ARG A 59 -1.23 10.84 -1.67
CA ARG A 59 -0.57 9.90 -2.57
C ARG A 59 -1.57 9.09 -3.39
N ASP A 60 -2.64 8.60 -2.77
CA ASP A 60 -3.69 7.84 -3.48
C ASP A 60 -4.43 8.69 -4.51
N ALA A 61 -4.56 9.99 -4.26
CA ALA A 61 -5.17 10.96 -5.17
C ALA A 61 -4.21 11.50 -6.26
N GLU A 62 -2.95 11.04 -6.30
CA GLU A 62 -1.90 11.59 -7.19
C GLU A 62 -1.67 13.10 -6.98
N MET A 63 -1.88 13.57 -5.75
CA MET A 63 -1.74 14.97 -5.31
C MET A 63 -0.52 15.18 -4.43
N ASP A 64 0.47 14.28 -4.50
CA ASP A 64 1.70 14.37 -3.74
C ASP A 64 2.55 15.57 -4.18
N GLN A 65 2.83 16.47 -3.23
CA GLN A 65 3.68 17.65 -3.47
C GLN A 65 5.18 17.35 -3.32
N ARG A 66 5.52 16.21 -2.72
CA ARG A 66 6.89 15.77 -2.45
C ARG A 66 7.09 14.39 -3.05
N THR A 67 8.33 14.05 -3.37
CA THR A 67 8.70 12.70 -3.78
C THR A 67 8.28 11.69 -2.71
N PRO A 68 7.55 10.61 -3.06
CA PRO A 68 7.04 9.65 -2.10
C PRO A 68 8.19 8.90 -1.42
N THR A 69 8.09 8.70 -0.11
CA THR A 69 9.05 7.86 0.63
C THR A 69 8.79 6.37 0.37
N HIS A 70 9.73 5.53 0.79
CA HIS A 70 9.60 4.08 0.62
C HIS A 70 8.41 3.53 1.42
N GLU A 71 8.25 3.99 2.65
CA GLU A 71 7.19 3.59 3.58
C GLU A 71 5.81 4.02 3.04
N LEU A 72 5.73 5.24 2.49
CA LEU A 72 4.51 5.75 1.84
C LEU A 72 4.14 4.93 0.60
N THR A 73 5.15 4.50 -0.16
CA THR A 73 4.95 3.60 -1.31
C THR A 73 4.41 2.25 -0.83
N LEU A 74 5.00 1.64 0.20
CA LEU A 74 4.51 0.39 0.78
C LEU A 74 3.08 0.52 1.31
N ALA A 75 2.77 1.58 2.07
CA ALA A 75 1.43 1.85 2.57
C ALA A 75 0.39 1.95 1.44
N HIS A 76 0.74 2.63 0.33
CA HIS A 76 -0.13 2.71 -0.84
C HIS A 76 -0.39 1.33 -1.47
N THR A 77 0.61 0.43 -1.49
CA THR A 77 0.39 -0.95 -1.95
C THR A 77 -0.61 -1.71 -1.08
N VAL A 78 -0.65 -1.45 0.24
CA VAL A 78 -1.63 -2.07 1.15
C VAL A 78 -3.04 -1.61 0.80
N VAL A 79 -3.26 -0.29 0.61
CA VAL A 79 -4.55 0.26 0.16
C VAL A 79 -5.00 -0.38 -1.14
N ARG A 80 -4.09 -0.48 -2.13
CA ARG A 80 -4.38 -1.13 -3.42
C ARG A 80 -4.75 -2.61 -3.26
N LYS A 81 -4.02 -3.36 -2.42
CA LYS A 81 -4.32 -4.78 -2.14
C LYS A 81 -5.69 -4.95 -1.46
N ARG A 82 -6.06 -4.06 -0.53
CA ARG A 82 -7.37 -4.09 0.14
C ARG A 82 -8.52 -3.84 -0.83
N ARG A 83 -8.42 -2.78 -1.66
CA ARG A 83 -9.41 -2.51 -2.71
C ARG A 83 -9.46 -3.64 -3.74
N ARG A 84 -8.31 -4.23 -4.09
CA ARG A 84 -8.25 -5.40 -4.97
C ARG A 84 -9.04 -6.57 -4.40
N ILE A 85 -8.86 -6.92 -3.11
CA ILE A 85 -9.62 -7.98 -2.45
C ILE A 85 -11.13 -7.70 -2.53
N LEU A 86 -11.57 -6.47 -2.27
CA LEU A 86 -12.99 -6.08 -2.31
C LEU A 86 -13.58 -6.12 -3.73
N SER A 87 -12.77 -5.89 -4.75
CA SER A 87 -13.20 -5.94 -6.16
C SER A 87 -13.35 -7.36 -6.73
N GLN A 88 -12.93 -8.38 -5.99
CA GLN A 88 -12.88 -9.77 -6.44
C GLN A 88 -14.01 -10.62 -5.84
N ALA A 89 -14.17 -11.84 -6.37
CA ALA A 89 -15.05 -12.83 -5.77
C ALA A 89 -14.62 -13.14 -4.32
N ARG A 90 -15.58 -13.44 -3.44
CA ARG A 90 -15.35 -13.57 -1.99
C ARG A 90 -14.31 -14.65 -1.61
N ASP A 91 -14.17 -15.67 -2.44
CA ASP A 91 -13.26 -16.80 -2.29
C ASP A 91 -11.88 -16.57 -2.91
N TRP A 92 -11.73 -15.56 -3.77
CA TRP A 92 -10.50 -15.30 -4.53
C TRP A 92 -9.29 -15.05 -3.62
N ALA A 93 -9.43 -14.20 -2.60
CA ALA A 93 -8.31 -13.73 -1.77
C ALA A 93 -7.60 -14.87 -1.00
N LEU A 94 -8.36 -15.89 -0.59
CA LEU A 94 -7.84 -17.09 0.09
C LEU A 94 -7.57 -18.24 -0.89
N GLY A 95 -7.95 -18.08 -2.16
CA GLY A 95 -7.63 -19.01 -3.23
C GLY A 95 -6.15 -18.99 -3.59
N ARG A 96 -5.72 -20.01 -4.33
CA ARG A 96 -4.31 -20.15 -4.78
C ARG A 96 -3.82 -18.95 -5.57
N GLU A 97 -4.67 -18.43 -6.45
CA GLU A 97 -4.35 -17.28 -7.30
C GLU A 97 -4.24 -16.00 -6.49
N GLY A 98 -5.26 -15.68 -5.68
CA GLY A 98 -5.25 -14.49 -4.83
C GLY A 98 -4.09 -14.48 -3.84
N LEU A 99 -3.77 -15.61 -3.20
CA LEU A 99 -2.61 -15.71 -2.32
C LEU A 99 -1.29 -15.47 -3.07
N ARG A 100 -1.14 -15.98 -4.31
CA ARG A 100 0.05 -15.70 -5.12
C ARG A 100 0.17 -14.21 -5.43
N GLU A 101 -0.90 -13.58 -5.93
CA GLU A 101 -0.91 -12.14 -6.25
C GLU A 101 -0.62 -11.29 -5.00
N LEU A 102 -1.33 -11.52 -3.90
CA LEU A 102 -1.20 -10.72 -2.67
C LEU A 102 0.16 -10.88 -1.98
N THR A 103 0.83 -12.03 -2.14
CA THR A 103 2.20 -12.26 -1.65
C THR A 103 3.29 -11.75 -2.59
N GLY A 104 2.93 -11.10 -3.69
CA GLY A 104 3.89 -10.61 -4.70
C GLY A 104 4.51 -11.71 -5.57
N ARG A 105 3.93 -12.92 -5.55
CA ARG A 105 4.38 -14.10 -6.33
C ARG A 105 3.55 -14.32 -7.60
N GLY A 106 2.42 -13.64 -7.74
CA GLY A 106 1.57 -13.66 -8.92
C GLY A 106 1.98 -12.54 -9.85
N SER A 107 2.91 -12.81 -10.76
CA SER A 107 3.32 -11.96 -11.89
C SER A 107 3.66 -10.50 -11.53
N ALA A 108 4.95 -10.16 -11.60
CA ALA A 108 5.41 -8.78 -11.68
C ALA A 108 4.75 -8.08 -12.88
N SER A 109 3.67 -7.34 -12.65
CA SER A 109 3.14 -6.34 -13.58
C SER A 109 2.92 -5.07 -12.81
N ALA A 110 3.59 -4.01 -13.28
CA ALA A 110 3.73 -2.69 -12.68
C ALA A 110 4.71 -2.59 -11.48
N ALA A 111 5.96 -3.00 -11.68
CA ALA A 111 7.01 -2.07 -11.27
C ALA A 111 6.89 -0.83 -12.18
N PRO A 112 6.97 0.41 -11.68
CA PRO A 112 7.30 1.50 -12.59
C PRO A 112 8.63 1.11 -13.22
N ALA A 113 8.68 1.14 -14.55
CA ALA A 113 9.95 1.06 -15.23
C ALA A 113 10.82 2.15 -14.63
N GLU A 114 11.89 1.76 -13.94
CA GLU A 114 13.08 2.60 -13.84
C GLU A 114 13.49 2.83 -15.30
N SER A 115 13.00 3.92 -15.90
CA SER A 115 13.52 4.40 -17.16
C SER A 115 14.98 4.70 -16.90
N CYS A 116 15.82 3.87 -17.51
CA CYS A 116 17.22 4.07 -17.82
C CYS A 116 17.92 5.17 -17.03
N ARG A 117 18.88 4.75 -16.21
CA ARG A 117 20.13 5.51 -16.07
C ARG A 117 20.65 5.81 -17.47
N GLU A 118 20.36 6.99 -18.00
CA GLU A 118 21.15 7.58 -19.07
C GLU A 118 22.47 8.02 -18.45
N GLY A 119 23.48 7.18 -18.62
CA GLY A 119 24.84 7.67 -18.67
C GLY A 119 25.07 8.22 -20.07
N GLU A 120 25.31 9.51 -20.18
CA GLU A 120 26.27 10.03 -21.14
C GLU A 120 27.24 10.91 -20.38
N GLY A 121 28.45 10.38 -20.17
CA GLY A 121 29.59 11.17 -19.79
C GLY A 121 29.97 12.04 -20.98
N GLU A 122 29.73 13.34 -20.86
CA GLU A 122 30.46 14.31 -21.66
C GLU A 122 31.89 14.35 -21.08
N ALA A 123 32.83 13.73 -21.80
CA ALA A 123 34.24 13.94 -21.54
C ALA A 123 34.55 15.41 -21.86
N ALA A 124 34.48 16.26 -20.84
CA ALA A 124 35.09 17.57 -20.89
C ALA A 124 36.58 17.35 -21.17
N ALA A 125 37.03 17.76 -22.36
CA ALA A 125 38.43 17.84 -22.69
C ALA A 125 39.12 18.71 -21.63
N ASP A 126 40.08 18.12 -20.93
CA ASP A 126 40.91 18.80 -19.94
C ASP A 126 41.64 19.96 -20.62
N PRO A 127 41.52 21.21 -20.16
CA PRO A 127 42.41 22.27 -20.61
C PRO A 127 43.83 21.94 -20.11
N ALA A 128 44.78 21.87 -21.05
CA ALA A 128 46.18 21.55 -20.80
C ALA A 128 46.73 22.19 -19.53
N ASP A 129 47.28 21.36 -18.64
CA ASP A 129 47.94 21.79 -17.40
C ASP A 129 49.29 22.46 -17.75
N PRO A 130 49.56 23.73 -17.37
CA PRO A 130 50.71 24.49 -17.87
C PRO A 130 52.09 24.14 -17.29
N TRP A 131 52.28 22.96 -16.70
CA TRP A 131 53.48 22.63 -15.91
C TRP A 131 54.26 21.41 -16.39
N ASP A 132 54.23 21.11 -17.69
CA ASP A 132 55.28 20.31 -18.31
C ASP A 132 56.45 21.21 -18.72
N GLU A 133 57.38 21.49 -17.81
CA GLU A 133 58.78 21.81 -18.14
C GLU A 133 59.73 21.68 -16.92
N THR A 134 60.63 20.70 -17.02
CA THR A 134 61.93 20.50 -16.32
C THR A 134 62.01 20.23 -14.83
#